data_AF-A0A6A3D4T0-F1
#
_entry.id   AF-A0A6A3D4T0-F1
#
_cell.length_a   1.000
_cell.length_b   1.000
_cell.length_c   1.000
_cell.angle_alpha   90.00
_cell.angle_beta   90.00
_cell.angle_gamma   90.00
#
_symmetry.space_group_name_H-M   'P 1'
#
loop_
_entity.id
_entity.type
_entity.pdbx_description
1 polymer ?
#
loop_
_entity_poly.entity_id
_entity_poly.type
_entity_poly.pdbx_seq_one_letter_code
_entity_poly.pdbx_strand_id
1 'polypeptide(L)'
;MDTVLLQEVLAHNPFEAGRGSKTAAWAPIADPVGVDARRCRDHCGLLVVGFKSKIAASEKASGVVESHTEMDDLLANVAELAAEEEERKAEKTAEKEAKERDNERADGMRDEAMKGMNKRKTKGDILPALIERVRERDEFNREIAIRTVANEENRLALERERLELEKKERAAFIQ
;
A
#
# COMPACT_ATOMS: atom_id res chain seq x y z
N MET A 1 -44.16 31.32 0.20
CA MET A 1 -43.79 29.96 -0.23
C MET A 1 -42.31 29.73 0.05
N ASP A 2 -41.42 30.55 -0.51
CA ASP A 2 -39.97 30.42 -0.30
C ASP A 2 -39.53 30.64 1.15
N THR A 3 -40.09 31.63 1.84
CA THR A 3 -39.83 31.86 3.28
C THR A 3 -40.18 30.65 4.13
N VAL A 4 -41.38 30.07 3.93
CA VAL A 4 -41.84 28.85 4.62
C VAL A 4 -40.89 27.70 4.31
N LEU A 5 -40.54 27.47 3.04
CA LEU A 5 -39.59 26.43 2.66
C LEU A 5 -38.25 26.58 3.39
N LEU A 6 -37.65 27.77 3.40
CA LEU A 6 -36.36 28.00 4.05
C LEU A 6 -36.44 27.85 5.57
N GLN A 7 -37.51 28.31 6.21
CA GLN A 7 -37.73 28.12 7.64
C GLN A 7 -37.85 26.64 8.00
N GLU A 8 -38.63 25.87 7.25
CA GLU A 8 -38.77 24.42 7.45
C GLU A 8 -37.45 23.68 7.18
N VAL A 9 -36.68 24.11 6.17
CA VAL A 9 -35.33 23.57 5.90
C VAL A 9 -34.39 23.80 7.08
N LEU A 10 -34.41 24.99 7.69
CA LEU A 10 -33.60 25.28 8.88
C LEU A 10 -34.08 24.50 10.11
N ALA A 11 -35.39 24.32 10.27
CA ALA A 11 -35.97 23.57 11.39
C ALA A 11 -35.66 22.07 11.34
N HIS A 12 -35.67 21.48 10.14
CA HIS A 12 -35.50 20.03 9.95
C HIS A 12 -34.10 19.61 9.51
N ASN A 13 -33.26 20.54 9.05
CA ASN A 13 -31.92 20.33 8.53
C ASN A 13 -31.77 19.07 7.65
N PRO A 14 -32.38 19.04 6.45
CA PRO A 14 -32.36 17.87 5.60
C PRO A 14 -30.98 17.58 4.97
N PHE A 15 -30.01 18.48 5.17
CA PHE A 15 -28.64 18.35 4.67
C PHE A 15 -27.79 17.38 5.48
N GLU A 16 -28.14 17.10 6.73
CA GLU A 16 -27.48 16.07 7.55
C GLU A 16 -27.82 14.65 7.08
N ALA A 17 -28.88 14.49 6.27
CA ALA A 17 -29.34 13.19 5.84
C ALA A 17 -28.28 12.42 5.03
N GLY A 18 -28.02 11.18 5.48
CA GLY A 18 -27.13 10.25 4.80
C GLY A 18 -27.59 9.87 3.38
N ARG A 19 -26.69 9.20 2.65
CA ARG A 19 -27.00 8.64 1.33
C ARG A 19 -28.19 7.66 1.45
N GLY A 20 -29.22 7.88 0.65
CA GLY A 20 -30.43 7.03 0.62
C GLY A 20 -31.58 7.52 1.50
N SER A 21 -31.35 8.42 2.47
CA SER A 21 -32.42 8.95 3.34
C SER A 21 -32.87 10.37 3.00
N LYS A 22 -32.27 11.02 1.99
CA LYS A 22 -32.63 12.38 1.58
C LYS A 22 -34.13 12.56 1.33
N THR A 23 -34.77 11.67 0.57
CA THR A 23 -36.21 11.84 0.28
C THR A 23 -37.08 11.80 1.54
N ALA A 24 -36.71 10.96 2.52
CA ALA A 24 -37.39 10.93 3.81
C ALA A 24 -37.13 12.20 4.64
N ALA A 25 -35.90 12.73 4.63
CA ALA A 25 -35.57 13.96 5.34
C ALA A 25 -36.29 15.21 4.78
N TRP A 26 -36.57 15.21 3.48
CA TRP A 26 -37.31 16.30 2.82
C TRP A 26 -38.84 16.15 2.89
N ALA A 27 -39.36 14.99 3.31
CA ALA A 27 -40.80 14.74 3.43
C ALA A 27 -41.51 15.64 4.47
N PRO A 28 -41.02 15.83 5.72
CA PRO A 28 -41.70 16.71 6.67
C PRO A 28 -41.71 18.19 6.25
N ILE A 29 -40.76 18.60 5.40
CA ILE A 29 -40.68 19.95 4.81
C ILE A 29 -41.69 20.10 3.66
N ALA A 30 -42.03 19.01 2.99
CA ALA A 30 -42.93 18.97 1.84
C ALA A 30 -44.37 19.31 2.25
N ASP A 31 -44.82 18.83 3.41
CA ASP A 31 -46.21 18.96 3.87
C ASP A 31 -46.62 20.44 4.11
N PRO A 32 -45.85 21.27 4.84
CA PRO A 32 -46.18 22.69 5.03
C PRO A 32 -46.07 23.52 3.74
N VAL A 33 -45.20 23.12 2.81
CA VAL A 33 -44.97 23.84 1.54
C VAL A 33 -46.03 23.45 0.48
N GLY A 34 -46.67 22.29 0.63
CA GLY A 34 -47.72 21.81 -0.27
C GLY A 34 -47.21 21.29 -1.62
N VAL A 35 -45.94 20.87 -1.70
CA VAL A 35 -45.32 20.29 -2.90
C VAL A 35 -44.58 19.02 -2.54
N ASP A 36 -44.24 18.16 -3.50
CA ASP A 36 -43.48 16.95 -3.19
C ASP A 36 -42.04 17.23 -2.72
N ALA A 37 -41.50 16.32 -1.91
CA ALA A 37 -40.17 16.44 -1.29
C ALA A 37 -39.03 16.66 -2.31
N ARG A 38 -39.16 16.16 -3.54
CA ARG A 38 -38.15 16.39 -4.58
C ARG A 38 -38.22 17.82 -5.08
N ARG A 39 -39.41 18.35 -5.36
CA ARG A 39 -39.60 19.76 -5.74
C ARG A 39 -39.11 20.72 -4.66
N CYS A 40 -39.37 20.44 -3.38
CA CYS A 40 -38.81 21.26 -2.28
C CYS A 40 -37.29 21.34 -2.35
N ARG A 41 -36.63 20.19 -2.52
CA ARG A 41 -35.17 20.12 -2.60
C ARG A 41 -34.63 20.87 -3.81
N ASP A 42 -35.20 20.60 -4.99
CA ASP A 42 -34.74 21.21 -6.23
C ASP A 42 -34.94 22.73 -6.20
N HIS A 43 -36.08 23.20 -5.67
CA HIS A 43 -36.36 24.63 -5.48
C HIS A 43 -35.41 25.28 -4.48
N CYS A 44 -35.18 24.65 -3.32
CA CYS A 44 -34.21 25.11 -2.34
C CYS A 44 -32.80 25.24 -2.95
N GLY A 45 -32.38 24.27 -3.77
CA GLY A 45 -31.10 24.31 -4.48
C GLY A 45 -31.00 25.50 -5.43
N LEU A 46 -32.06 25.78 -6.20
CA LEU A 46 -32.10 26.94 -7.09
C LEU A 46 -32.02 28.27 -6.33
N LEU A 47 -32.73 28.38 -5.20
CA LEU A 47 -32.69 29.57 -4.33
C LEU A 47 -31.28 29.83 -3.79
N VAL A 48 -30.59 28.80 -3.30
CA VAL A 48 -29.22 28.91 -2.79
C VAL A 48 -28.24 29.30 -3.91
N VAL A 49 -28.36 28.69 -5.10
CA VAL A 49 -27.50 29.04 -6.26
C VAL A 49 -27.75 30.48 -6.71
N GLY A 50 -29.00 30.90 -6.78
CA GLY A 50 -29.38 32.28 -7.13
C GLY A 50 -28.83 33.29 -6.12
N PHE A 51 -28.94 32.99 -4.82
CA PHE A 51 -28.40 33.82 -3.74
C PHE A 51 -26.89 33.99 -3.84
N LYS A 52 -26.12 32.89 -3.95
CA LYS A 52 -24.66 32.93 -4.12
C LYS A 52 -24.26 33.76 -5.35
N SER A 53 -25.00 33.64 -6.43
CA SER A 53 -24.76 34.41 -7.66
C SER A 53 -25.04 35.91 -7.48
N LYS A 54 -26.11 36.27 -6.77
CA LYS A 54 -26.45 37.66 -6.41
C LYS A 54 -25.34 38.28 -5.56
N ILE A 55 -24.87 37.57 -4.52
CA ILE A 55 -23.79 38.05 -3.64
C ILE A 55 -22.50 38.26 -4.43
N ALA A 56 -22.07 37.27 -5.23
CA ALA A 56 -20.86 37.40 -6.04
C ALA A 56 -20.94 38.55 -7.06
N ALA A 57 -22.12 38.80 -7.63
CA ALA A 57 -22.33 39.93 -8.53
C ALA A 57 -22.26 41.28 -7.79
N SER A 58 -22.85 41.38 -6.60
CA SER A 58 -22.81 42.58 -5.75
C SER A 58 -21.37 42.90 -5.31
N GLU A 59 -20.64 41.89 -4.83
CA GLU A 59 -19.23 42.02 -4.45
C GLU A 59 -18.36 42.47 -5.63
N LYS A 60 -18.61 41.93 -6.83
CA LYS A 60 -17.89 42.33 -8.03
C LYS A 60 -18.20 43.76 -8.48
N ALA A 61 -19.45 44.20 -8.34
CA ALA A 61 -19.90 45.49 -8.85
C ALA A 61 -19.58 46.65 -7.90
N SER A 62 -19.84 46.45 -6.60
CA SER A 62 -19.81 47.51 -5.57
C SER A 62 -18.76 47.27 -4.49
N GLY A 63 -18.22 46.04 -4.39
CA GLY A 63 -17.34 45.64 -3.29
C GLY A 63 -18.06 45.44 -1.95
N VAL A 64 -19.38 45.65 -1.91
CA VAL A 64 -20.22 45.58 -0.72
C VAL A 64 -21.54 44.88 -1.08
N VAL A 65 -22.13 44.17 -0.12
CA VAL A 65 -23.49 43.62 -0.23
C VAL A 65 -24.49 44.73 0.10
N GLU A 66 -25.21 45.21 -0.90
CA GLU A 66 -25.99 46.47 -0.84
C GLU A 66 -27.36 46.37 -0.14
N SER A 67 -27.88 45.17 0.15
CA SER A 67 -29.13 45.03 0.90
C SER A 67 -29.20 43.69 1.65
N HIS A 68 -29.47 43.74 2.97
CA HIS A 68 -29.76 42.57 3.80
C HIS A 68 -31.26 42.53 4.10
N THR A 69 -31.96 41.57 3.51
CA THR A 69 -33.37 41.28 3.86
C THR A 69 -33.45 40.05 4.76
N GLU A 70 -34.54 39.86 5.48
CA GLU A 70 -34.78 38.64 6.26
C GLU A 70 -34.71 37.37 5.39
N MET A 71 -35.07 37.49 4.10
CA MET A 71 -34.90 36.40 3.13
C MET A 71 -33.42 36.11 2.86
N ASP A 72 -32.59 37.15 2.73
CA ASP A 72 -31.14 36.97 2.55
C ASP A 72 -30.51 36.33 3.81
N ASP A 73 -31.00 36.63 5.01
CA ASP A 73 -30.59 35.96 6.26
C ASP A 73 -30.92 34.46 6.24
N LEU A 74 -32.15 34.11 5.87
CA LEU A 74 -32.57 32.71 5.75
C LEU A 74 -31.74 31.97 4.69
N LEU A 75 -31.49 32.61 3.55
CA LEU A 75 -30.69 32.04 2.47
C LEU A 75 -29.22 31.87 2.86
N ALA A 76 -28.65 32.79 3.63
CA ALA A 76 -27.30 32.68 4.15
C ALA A 76 -27.15 31.44 5.06
N ASN A 77 -28.06 31.28 6.03
CA ASN A 77 -28.05 30.12 6.93
C ASN A 77 -28.23 28.79 6.17
N VAL A 78 -29.17 28.74 5.22
CA VAL A 78 -29.38 27.53 4.40
C VAL A 78 -28.18 27.27 3.48
N ALA A 79 -27.55 28.30 2.95
CA ALA A 79 -26.36 28.18 2.12
C ALA A 79 -25.14 27.65 2.90
N GLU A 80 -25.04 27.97 4.19
CA GLU A 80 -24.05 27.43 5.12
C GLU A 80 -24.28 25.93 5.35
N LEU A 81 -25.50 25.50 5.71
CA LEU A 81 -25.83 24.08 5.84
C LEU A 81 -25.54 23.27 4.56
N ALA A 82 -25.83 23.86 3.40
CA ALA A 82 -25.52 23.24 2.11
C ALA A 82 -24.00 23.15 1.86
N ALA A 83 -23.22 24.13 2.32
CA ALA A 83 -21.76 24.12 2.20
C ALA A 83 -21.14 23.06 3.12
N GLU A 84 -21.60 22.94 4.36
CA GLU A 84 -21.19 21.91 5.32
C GLU A 84 -21.48 20.49 4.79
N GLU A 85 -22.61 20.30 4.09
CA GLU A 85 -22.92 19.02 3.43
C GLU A 85 -21.85 18.66 2.39
N GLU A 86 -21.48 19.62 1.55
CA GLU A 86 -20.48 19.41 0.49
C GLU A 86 -19.08 19.21 1.07
N GLU A 87 -18.71 19.94 2.11
CA GLU A 87 -17.43 19.74 2.83
C GLU A 87 -17.35 18.33 3.41
N ARG A 88 -18.38 17.87 4.11
CA ARG A 88 -18.44 16.51 4.66
C ARG A 88 -18.35 15.42 3.58
N LYS A 89 -18.92 15.65 2.40
CA LYS A 89 -18.77 14.73 1.25
C LYS A 89 -17.36 14.75 0.69
N ALA A 90 -16.75 15.94 0.58
CA ALA A 90 -15.39 16.11 0.10
C ALA A 90 -14.38 15.44 1.04
N GLU A 91 -14.52 15.65 2.35
CA GLU A 91 -13.68 15.03 3.38
C GLU A 91 -13.76 13.50 3.31
N LYS A 92 -14.98 12.94 3.26
CA LYS A 92 -15.17 11.49 3.15
C LYS A 92 -14.59 10.90 1.86
N THR A 93 -14.60 11.67 0.78
CA THR A 93 -13.98 11.27 -0.49
C THR A 93 -12.46 11.32 -0.39
N ALA A 94 -11.91 12.39 0.17
CA ALA A 94 -10.47 12.55 0.40
C ALA A 94 -9.92 11.47 1.35
N GLU A 95 -10.66 11.11 2.41
CA GLU A 95 -10.31 10.01 3.32
C GLU A 95 -10.24 8.67 2.56
N LYS A 96 -11.22 8.39 1.71
CA LYS A 96 -11.24 7.17 0.88
C LYS A 96 -10.05 7.11 -0.07
N GLU A 97 -9.74 8.21 -0.74
CA GLU A 97 -8.59 8.32 -1.66
C GLU A 97 -7.25 8.21 -0.91
N ALA A 98 -7.15 8.77 0.29
CA ALA A 98 -5.96 8.63 1.12
C ALA A 98 -5.74 7.17 1.54
N LYS A 99 -6.81 6.48 1.92
CA LYS A 99 -6.78 5.05 2.28
C LYS A 99 -6.42 4.15 1.08
N GLU A 100 -6.95 4.45 -0.10
CA GLU A 100 -6.60 3.72 -1.32
C GLU A 100 -5.12 3.88 -1.67
N ARG A 101 -4.58 5.11 -1.59
CA ARG A 101 -3.14 5.37 -1.79
C ARG A 101 -2.25 4.65 -0.79
N ASP A 102 -2.66 4.58 0.48
CA ASP A 102 -1.91 3.84 1.50
C ASP A 102 -1.91 2.33 1.23
N ASN A 103 -3.05 1.77 0.84
CA ASN A 103 -3.15 0.37 0.42
C ASN A 103 -2.25 0.06 -0.79
N GLU A 104 -2.28 0.90 -1.83
CA GLU A 104 -1.41 0.74 -3.00
C GLU A 104 0.07 0.77 -2.62
N ARG A 105 0.45 1.68 -1.70
CA ARG A 105 1.82 1.76 -1.18
C ARG A 105 2.20 0.48 -0.42
N ALA A 106 1.31 -0.03 0.42
CA ALA A 106 1.54 -1.26 1.18
C ALA A 106 1.69 -2.47 0.25
N ASP A 107 0.88 -2.55 -0.80
CA ASP A 107 0.97 -3.63 -1.80
C ASP A 107 2.26 -3.53 -2.62
N GLY A 108 2.68 -2.31 -3.01
CA GLY A 108 3.99 -2.09 -3.63
C GLY A 108 5.16 -2.57 -2.77
N MET A 109 5.13 -2.29 -1.46
CA MET A 109 6.16 -2.78 -0.52
C MET A 109 6.15 -4.32 -0.40
N ARG A 110 4.97 -4.95 -0.38
CA ARG A 110 4.85 -6.41 -0.38
C ARG A 110 5.45 -7.03 -1.64
N ASP A 111 5.15 -6.47 -2.79
CA ASP A 111 5.67 -6.94 -4.08
C ASP A 111 7.20 -6.84 -4.15
N GLU A 112 7.77 -5.73 -3.69
CA GLU A 112 9.22 -5.56 -3.61
C GLU A 112 9.87 -6.58 -2.66
N ALA A 113 9.29 -6.79 -1.48
CA ALA A 113 9.76 -7.78 -0.53
C ALA A 113 9.74 -9.21 -1.14
N MET A 114 8.66 -9.56 -1.84
CA MET A 114 8.51 -10.86 -2.51
C MET A 114 9.51 -11.05 -3.65
N LYS A 115 9.78 -10.01 -4.46
CA LYS A 115 10.85 -10.02 -5.47
C LYS A 115 12.22 -10.26 -4.84
N GLY A 116 12.52 -9.61 -3.72
CA GLY A 116 13.76 -9.82 -2.96
C GLY A 116 13.90 -11.23 -2.37
N MET A 117 12.78 -11.86 -1.98
CA MET A 117 12.76 -13.22 -1.47
C MET A 117 12.98 -14.26 -2.58
N ASN A 118 12.38 -14.07 -3.76
CA ASN A 118 12.60 -14.93 -4.92
C ASN A 118 14.05 -14.89 -5.43
N LYS A 119 14.71 -13.72 -5.41
CA LYS A 119 16.16 -13.59 -5.72
C LYS A 119 17.06 -14.35 -4.73
N ARG A 120 16.62 -14.55 -3.48
CA ARG A 120 17.36 -15.34 -2.49
C ARG A 120 17.14 -16.83 -2.67
N LYS A 121 15.95 -17.26 -3.11
CA LYS A 121 15.66 -18.67 -3.45
C LYS A 121 16.52 -19.17 -4.62
N THR A 122 16.75 -18.37 -5.65
CA THR A 122 17.66 -18.73 -6.77
C THR A 122 19.12 -18.83 -6.37
N LYS A 123 19.56 -18.17 -5.28
CA LYS A 123 20.90 -18.42 -4.70
C LYS A 123 21.00 -19.76 -3.94
N GLY A 124 19.88 -20.44 -3.72
CA GLY A 124 19.84 -21.79 -3.13
C GLY A 124 20.53 -22.84 -4.00
N ASP A 125 20.69 -22.58 -5.30
CA ASP A 125 21.36 -23.48 -6.26
C ASP A 125 22.90 -23.50 -6.08
N ILE A 126 23.46 -22.58 -5.27
CA ILE A 126 24.90 -22.53 -4.99
C ILE A 126 25.30 -23.64 -4.00
N LEU A 127 24.39 -24.05 -3.11
CA LEU A 127 24.71 -24.98 -2.03
C LEU A 127 24.98 -26.41 -2.54
N PRO A 128 24.16 -26.99 -3.46
CA PRO A 128 24.47 -28.29 -4.07
C PRO A 128 25.81 -28.29 -4.82
N ALA A 129 26.08 -27.24 -5.62
CA ALA A 129 27.33 -27.10 -6.38
C ALA A 129 28.55 -26.96 -5.46
N LEU A 130 28.41 -26.31 -4.30
CA LEU A 130 29.49 -26.21 -3.32
C LEU A 130 29.77 -27.54 -2.62
N ILE A 131 28.72 -28.31 -2.31
CA ILE A 131 28.84 -29.65 -1.72
C ILE A 131 29.55 -30.60 -2.68
N GLU A 132 29.19 -30.56 -3.96
CA GLU A 132 29.83 -31.38 -5.00
C GLU A 132 31.31 -31.05 -5.15
N ARG A 133 31.66 -29.76 -5.26
CA ARG A 133 33.07 -29.31 -5.32
C ARG A 133 33.89 -29.76 -4.11
N VAL A 134 33.31 -29.75 -2.91
CA VAL A 134 33.98 -30.22 -1.69
C VAL A 134 34.23 -31.73 -1.74
N ARG A 135 33.26 -32.51 -2.25
CA ARG A 135 33.44 -33.96 -2.42
C ARG A 135 34.54 -34.30 -3.43
N GLU A 136 34.54 -33.66 -4.59
CA GLU A 136 35.58 -33.86 -5.62
C GLU A 136 36.99 -33.59 -5.07
N ARG A 137 37.14 -32.49 -4.32
CA ARG A 137 38.40 -32.15 -3.67
C ARG A 137 38.83 -33.21 -2.65
N ASP A 138 37.90 -33.69 -1.83
CA ASP A 138 38.21 -34.68 -0.80
C ASP A 138 38.55 -36.05 -1.40
N GLU A 139 37.90 -36.43 -2.50
CA GLU A 139 38.23 -37.64 -3.27
C GLU A 139 39.63 -37.55 -3.89
N PHE A 140 39.94 -36.43 -4.53
CA PHE A 140 41.27 -36.18 -5.09
C PHE A 140 42.36 -36.25 -4.01
N ASN A 141 42.13 -35.63 -2.85
CA ASN A 141 43.07 -35.67 -1.73
C ASN A 141 43.28 -37.08 -1.19
N ARG A 142 42.24 -37.91 -1.14
CA ARG A 142 42.35 -39.32 -0.73
C ARG A 142 43.18 -40.11 -1.73
N GLU A 143 42.97 -39.90 -3.03
CA GLU A 143 43.74 -40.59 -4.07
C GLU A 143 45.23 -40.23 -3.98
N ILE A 144 45.54 -38.95 -3.80
CA ILE A 144 46.92 -38.50 -3.58
C ILE A 144 47.52 -39.15 -2.33
N ALA A 145 46.78 -39.20 -1.21
CA ALA A 145 47.26 -39.82 0.01
C ALA A 145 47.55 -41.32 -0.18
N ILE A 146 46.66 -42.06 -0.85
CA ILE A 146 46.85 -43.48 -1.17
C ILE A 146 48.10 -43.66 -2.02
N ARG A 147 48.27 -42.85 -3.07
CA ARG A 147 49.43 -42.94 -3.97
C ARG A 147 50.74 -42.62 -3.25
N THR A 148 50.73 -41.64 -2.35
CA THR A 148 51.90 -41.31 -1.52
C THR A 148 52.27 -42.48 -0.60
N VAL A 149 51.29 -43.10 0.07
CA VAL A 149 51.54 -44.27 0.92
C VAL A 149 52.10 -45.44 0.10
N ALA A 150 51.49 -45.76 -1.05
CA ALA A 150 51.96 -46.84 -1.91
C ALA A 150 53.40 -46.61 -2.42
N ASN A 151 53.74 -45.37 -2.79
CA ASN A 151 55.10 -45.02 -3.20
C ASN A 151 56.11 -45.20 -2.05
N GLU A 152 55.73 -44.81 -0.84
CA GLU A 152 56.57 -44.93 0.35
C GLU A 152 56.79 -46.41 0.74
N GLU A 153 55.74 -47.23 0.68
CA GLU A 153 55.83 -48.68 0.91
C GLU A 153 56.77 -49.35 -0.10
N ASN A 154 56.66 -49.01 -1.39
CA ASN A 154 57.56 -49.51 -2.43
C ASN A 154 59.02 -49.09 -2.17
N ARG A 155 59.24 -47.86 -1.71
CA ARG A 155 60.59 -47.38 -1.35
C ARG A 155 61.18 -48.20 -0.20
N LEU A 156 60.41 -48.40 0.87
CA LEU A 156 60.84 -49.19 2.03
C LEU A 156 61.10 -50.65 1.66
N ALA A 157 60.33 -51.23 0.74
CA ALA A 157 60.56 -52.59 0.25
C ALA A 157 61.92 -52.71 -0.46
N LEU A 158 62.23 -51.77 -1.37
CA LEU A 158 63.52 -51.72 -2.06
C LEU A 158 64.70 -51.53 -1.08
N GLU A 159 64.53 -50.70 -0.05
CA GLU A 159 65.56 -50.52 0.99
C GLU A 159 65.80 -51.79 1.81
N ARG A 160 64.73 -52.52 2.16
CA ARG A 160 64.83 -53.82 2.86
C ARG A 160 65.58 -54.84 2.01
N GLU A 161 65.25 -54.97 0.73
CA GLU A 161 65.93 -55.89 -0.18
C GLU A 161 67.43 -55.56 -0.31
N ARG A 162 67.78 -54.26 -0.43
CA ARG A 162 69.18 -53.82 -0.46
C ARG A 162 69.93 -54.20 0.81
N LEU A 163 69.33 -53.97 1.97
CA LEU A 163 69.95 -54.28 3.26
C LEU A 163 70.10 -55.79 3.47
N GLU A 164 69.18 -56.60 2.96
CA GLU A 164 69.33 -58.06 2.94
C GLU A 164 70.47 -58.52 2.03
N LEU A 165 70.61 -57.94 0.83
CA LEU A 165 71.72 -58.22 -0.06
C LEU A 165 73.06 -57.83 0.59
N GLU A 166 73.16 -56.65 1.17
CA GLU A 166 74.37 -56.21 1.86
C GLU A 166 74.73 -57.13 3.04
N LYS A 167 73.74 -57.60 3.81
CA LYS A 167 73.96 -58.59 4.88
C LYS A 167 74.48 -59.93 4.32
N LYS A 168 73.92 -60.41 3.21
CA LYS A 168 74.38 -61.64 2.54
C LYS A 168 75.81 -61.49 2.01
N GLU A 169 76.14 -60.36 1.40
CA GLU A 169 77.48 -60.04 0.90
C GLU A 169 78.50 -59.95 2.05
N ARG A 170 78.17 -59.25 3.14
CA ARG A 170 79.04 -59.18 4.33
C ARG A 170 79.24 -60.55 4.99
N ALA A 171 78.19 -61.38 5.06
CA ALA A 171 78.30 -62.73 5.59
C ALA A 171 79.19 -63.63 4.71
N ALA A 172 79.10 -63.49 3.38
CA ALA A 172 79.96 -64.21 2.44
C ALA A 172 81.43 -63.76 2.48
N PHE A 173 81.71 -62.52 2.90
CA PHE A 173 83.07 -61.99 3.02
C PHE A 173 83.80 -62.39 4.33
N ILE A 174 83.07 -62.89 5.33
CA ILE A 174 83.61 -63.25 6.66
C ILE A 174 83.89 -64.77 6.78
N GLN A 175 83.60 -65.57 5.75
CA GLN A 175 84.04 -66.98 5.60
C GLN A 175 85.31 -67.10 4.76
#